data_AF-A0AAW6RQS6-F1
#
_entry.id   AF-A0AAW6RQS6-F1
#
_cell.length_a   1.000
_cell.length_b   1.000
_cell.length_c   1.000
_cell.angle_alpha   90.00
_cell.angle_beta   90.00
_cell.angle_gamma   90.00
#
_symmetry.space_group_name_H-M   'P 1'
#
loop_
_entity.id
_entity.type
_entity.pdbx_description
1 polymer ?
#
loop_
_entity_poly.entity_id
_entity_poly.type
_entity_poly.pdbx_seq_one_letter_code
_entity_poly.pdbx_strand_id
1 'polypeptide(L)'
;MAGVPLMNGFLSKEMFFAETVDFMSPQPWVEDALPIAATVAGMFAVVYSLRFTVDIFFGPLATDLPRKPHEPVRWMRLPVELLVVACLVVGMAPNWSVGPVLEMAAQAVLNGPTPHYSLAVWHGLNKPMVMSLVALAGGFALYLWLGRAMEAGRFKKPPFIGGLDGQRLFQGALVWLDGAVRRALRLASSQRLQPQMFLLVFAAVAVAAASLGGNGINWGDRERVPGSVLFALLWTAGGLCALTAAAQAKFHRLAALILVGSVGLMVCLTFMWFSAPDLALTQIAVEVVTTILFLLGLRWLPKRLDTEPARLGLRVRVRRARDLVLSVVTGGGMALLAYAMMTRPAPQSISPFFIDRALPEGGGANVVNVMLVDFRAFDTIGEITVLGIVALTVYALLRRFRPPRESVQAPEQQRVIPADLNTDLINPRTAKDSALGYMQVPATLVRLLLPIAGVVAAYIFMRGHNEPGGGFVAGLVLSIALLAQYMVAGTQWVEARFQLQVIRWIGVGWLLALATGLGSLWFGYPFLTTHAMHVTLPLVGEVHVPSATFFDAGVFAVVVGATLLILTALAHQSLRAHRTALKKAAAHAAAPQGEGKQD
;
A
#
# COMPACT_ATOMS: atom_id res chain seq x y z
N MET A 1 10.42 19.35 -56.55
CA MET A 1 9.84 18.01 -56.28
C MET A 1 9.93 17.08 -57.48
N ALA A 2 9.38 17.44 -58.65
CA ALA A 2 9.44 16.60 -59.85
C ALA A 2 10.86 16.44 -60.46
N GLY A 3 11.76 17.40 -60.24
CA GLY A 3 13.10 17.39 -60.85
C GLY A 3 13.09 17.95 -62.27
N VAL A 4 12.46 19.11 -62.46
CA VAL A 4 12.38 19.80 -63.75
C VAL A 4 13.69 20.55 -64.00
N PRO A 5 14.25 20.51 -65.22
CA PRO A 5 15.47 21.25 -65.56
C PRO A 5 15.43 22.73 -65.13
N LEU A 6 16.60 23.29 -64.80
CA LEU A 6 16.81 24.66 -64.29
C LEU A 6 16.25 24.94 -62.87
N MET A 7 15.53 24.00 -62.26
CA MET A 7 15.15 24.09 -60.85
C MET A 7 16.12 23.31 -59.97
N ASN A 8 16.29 23.73 -58.71
CA ASN A 8 17.12 23.05 -57.71
C ASN A 8 16.87 21.52 -57.64
N GLY A 9 15.61 21.09 -57.79
CA GLY A 9 15.24 19.68 -57.74
C GLY A 9 15.81 18.80 -58.87
N PHE A 10 16.27 19.37 -59.99
CA PHE A 10 16.90 18.61 -61.08
C PHE A 10 18.33 18.21 -60.71
N LEU A 11 19.14 19.19 -60.28
CA LEU A 11 20.50 18.97 -59.76
C LEU A 11 20.52 17.93 -58.63
N SER A 12 19.63 18.08 -57.65
CA SER A 12 19.56 17.14 -56.52
C SER A 12 19.22 15.71 -56.93
N LYS A 13 18.34 15.52 -57.94
CA LYS A 13 17.99 14.17 -58.43
C LYS A 13 19.07 13.59 -59.33
N GLU A 14 19.69 14.40 -60.19
CA GLU A 14 20.76 13.94 -61.07
C GLU A 14 21.99 13.50 -60.26
N MET A 15 22.38 14.27 -59.23
CA MET A 15 23.41 13.85 -58.29
C MET A 15 23.02 12.58 -57.53
N PHE A 16 21.76 12.45 -57.08
CA PHE A 16 21.29 11.22 -56.46
C PHE A 16 21.36 10.01 -57.41
N PHE A 17 20.98 10.18 -58.68
CA PHE A 17 21.10 9.11 -59.67
C PHE A 17 22.54 8.76 -60.01
N ALA A 18 23.44 9.75 -60.08
CA ALA A 18 24.87 9.52 -60.25
C ALA A 18 25.43 8.63 -59.12
N GLU A 19 25.14 8.97 -57.87
CA GLU A 19 25.56 8.16 -56.72
C GLU A 19 24.98 6.74 -56.75
N THR A 20 23.73 6.55 -57.20
CA THR A 20 23.18 5.19 -57.32
C THR A 20 23.86 4.36 -58.41
N VAL A 21 24.37 4.99 -59.47
CA VAL A 21 25.04 4.32 -60.60
C VAL A 21 26.50 4.01 -60.28
N ASP A 22 27.17 4.91 -59.55
CA ASP A 22 28.56 4.76 -59.15
C ASP A 22 28.72 3.91 -57.87
N PHE A 23 27.60 3.52 -57.24
CA PHE A 23 27.58 2.66 -56.06
C PHE A 23 28.02 1.23 -56.40
N MET A 24 29.23 0.87 -55.97
CA MET A 24 29.77 -0.48 -56.07
C MET A 24 29.38 -1.30 -54.84
N SER A 25 28.73 -2.45 -55.07
CA SER A 25 28.28 -3.36 -54.02
C SER A 25 28.93 -4.73 -54.19
N PRO A 26 29.30 -5.44 -53.10
CA PRO A 26 29.77 -6.83 -53.19
C PRO A 26 28.75 -7.78 -53.84
N GLN A 27 27.49 -7.37 -53.95
CA GLN A 27 26.40 -8.14 -54.54
C GLN A 27 25.97 -7.50 -55.87
N PRO A 28 26.22 -8.13 -57.03
CA PRO A 28 25.95 -7.56 -58.35
C PRO A 28 24.48 -7.16 -58.58
N TRP A 29 23.53 -7.87 -57.96
CA TRP A 29 22.10 -7.55 -58.10
C TRP A 29 21.72 -6.19 -57.48
N VAL A 30 22.47 -5.72 -56.47
CA VAL A 30 22.23 -4.42 -55.83
C VAL A 30 22.65 -3.27 -56.74
N GLU A 31 23.72 -3.46 -57.51
CA GLU A 31 24.25 -2.48 -58.46
C GLU A 31 23.22 -2.18 -59.57
N ASP A 32 22.48 -3.20 -60.00
CA ASP A 32 21.40 -3.01 -60.98
C ASP A 32 20.08 -2.56 -60.32
N ALA A 33 19.71 -3.14 -59.17
CA ALA A 33 18.42 -2.88 -58.54
C ALA A 33 18.30 -1.45 -57.99
N LEU A 34 19.38 -0.88 -57.47
CA LEU A 34 19.35 0.42 -56.80
C LEU A 34 19.06 1.59 -57.78
N PRO A 35 19.76 1.73 -58.94
CA PRO A 35 19.39 2.70 -59.98
C PRO A 35 17.96 2.52 -60.49
N ILE A 36 17.52 1.27 -60.68
CA ILE A 36 16.15 0.98 -61.14
C ILE A 36 15.13 1.44 -60.10
N ALA A 37 15.31 1.07 -58.83
CA ALA A 37 14.43 1.47 -57.73
C ALA A 37 14.41 2.99 -57.55
N ALA A 38 15.56 3.65 -57.64
CA ALA A 38 15.68 5.11 -57.59
C ALA A 38 14.93 5.78 -58.75
N THR A 39 15.05 5.24 -59.97
CA THR A 39 14.33 5.75 -61.15
C THR A 39 12.82 5.59 -60.97
N VAL A 40 12.35 4.43 -60.50
CA VAL A 40 10.92 4.17 -60.21
C VAL A 40 10.40 5.10 -59.11
N ALA A 41 11.16 5.30 -58.03
CA ALA A 41 10.82 6.28 -56.99
C ALA A 41 10.76 7.70 -57.56
N GLY A 42 11.69 8.04 -58.46
CA GLY A 42 11.70 9.28 -59.24
C GLY A 42 10.43 9.46 -60.07
N MET A 43 9.97 8.42 -60.76
CA MET A 43 8.70 8.42 -61.52
C MET A 43 7.51 8.68 -60.60
N PHE A 44 7.40 7.98 -59.46
CA PHE A 44 6.34 8.25 -58.49
C PHE A 44 6.40 9.67 -57.93
N ALA A 45 7.61 10.23 -57.79
CA ALA A 45 7.79 11.60 -57.37
C ALA A 45 7.26 12.62 -58.38
N VAL A 46 7.44 12.33 -59.66
CA VAL A 46 6.84 13.11 -60.76
C VAL A 46 5.33 12.95 -60.75
N VAL A 47 4.79 11.72 -60.58
CA VAL A 47 3.35 11.48 -60.51
C VAL A 47 2.67 12.30 -59.41
N TYR A 48 3.17 12.26 -58.16
CA TYR A 48 2.54 13.05 -57.10
C TYR A 48 2.70 14.56 -57.32
N SER A 49 3.81 15.00 -57.91
CA SER A 49 4.06 16.43 -58.19
C SER A 49 3.12 16.95 -59.28
N LEU A 50 2.92 16.18 -60.35
CA LEU A 50 1.99 16.48 -61.42
C LEU A 50 0.56 16.48 -60.90
N ARG A 51 0.18 15.45 -60.14
CA ARG A 51 -1.13 15.37 -59.51
C ARG A 51 -1.40 16.57 -58.62
N PHE A 52 -0.47 16.93 -57.74
CA PHE A 52 -0.59 18.12 -56.89
C PHE A 52 -0.79 19.39 -57.73
N THR A 53 -0.08 19.54 -58.84
CA THR A 53 -0.17 20.75 -59.68
C THR A 53 -1.47 20.79 -60.47
N VAL A 54 -1.84 19.70 -61.14
CA VAL A 54 -3.02 19.63 -62.01
C VAL A 54 -4.30 19.64 -61.19
N ASP A 55 -4.40 18.82 -60.13
CA ASP A 55 -5.63 18.70 -59.33
C ASP A 55 -5.94 20.01 -58.56
N ILE A 56 -4.92 20.80 -58.19
CA ILE A 56 -5.10 22.06 -57.44
C ILE A 56 -5.34 23.25 -58.36
N PHE A 57 -4.57 23.40 -59.45
CA PHE A 57 -4.57 24.63 -60.24
C PHE A 57 -5.37 24.53 -61.55
N PHE A 58 -5.55 23.33 -62.10
CA PHE A 58 -6.20 23.11 -63.40
C PHE A 58 -7.53 22.37 -63.30
N GLY A 59 -7.98 22.03 -62.09
CA GLY A 59 -9.30 21.43 -61.82
C GLY A 59 -10.45 22.43 -61.91
N PRO A 60 -11.71 21.95 -61.85
CA PRO A 60 -12.88 22.82 -61.81
C PRO A 60 -12.87 23.68 -60.53
N LEU A 61 -13.30 24.94 -60.66
CA LEU A 61 -13.45 25.85 -59.52
C LEU A 61 -14.43 25.27 -58.49
N ALA A 62 -14.01 25.21 -57.23
CA ALA A 62 -14.86 24.78 -56.14
C ALA A 62 -16.01 25.78 -55.91
N THR A 63 -17.24 25.28 -55.88
CA THR A 63 -18.46 26.11 -55.78
C THR A 63 -19.04 26.17 -54.36
N ASP A 64 -18.71 25.21 -53.50
CA ASP A 64 -19.22 25.09 -52.13
C ASP A 64 -18.14 25.45 -51.10
N LEU A 65 -17.76 26.72 -51.05
CA LEU A 65 -16.76 27.23 -50.12
C LEU A 65 -17.41 28.19 -49.10
N PRO A 66 -17.10 28.05 -47.79
CA PRO A 66 -17.69 28.89 -46.75
C PRO A 66 -17.27 30.37 -46.83
N ARG A 67 -16.22 30.69 -47.60
CA ARG A 67 -15.76 32.05 -47.88
C ARG A 67 -15.30 32.15 -49.33
N LYS A 68 -15.48 33.33 -49.94
CA LYS A 68 -14.98 33.62 -51.29
C LYS A 68 -13.44 33.66 -51.27
N PRO A 69 -12.75 32.86 -52.10
CA PRO A 69 -11.31 32.94 -52.24
C PRO A 69 -10.90 34.36 -52.66
N HIS A 70 -9.86 34.89 -52.02
CA HIS A 70 -9.27 36.17 -52.36
C HIS A 70 -7.75 36.00 -52.47
N GLU A 71 -7.11 36.91 -53.20
CA GLU A 71 -5.66 36.90 -53.32
C GLU A 71 -5.01 37.18 -51.95
N PRO A 72 -3.96 36.43 -51.55
CA PRO A 72 -3.27 36.68 -50.29
C PRO A 72 -2.56 38.04 -50.33
N VAL A 73 -2.58 38.75 -49.20
CA VAL A 73 -1.89 40.04 -49.06
C VAL A 73 -0.37 39.89 -49.29
N ARG A 74 0.28 40.94 -49.79
CA ARG A 74 1.71 40.92 -50.18
C ARG A 74 2.64 40.33 -49.12
N TRP A 75 2.42 40.64 -47.84
CA TRP A 75 3.26 40.13 -46.73
C TRP A 75 3.12 38.62 -46.49
N MET A 76 2.03 37.99 -46.90
CA MET A 76 1.90 36.52 -46.87
C MET A 76 2.58 35.87 -48.07
N ARG A 77 2.70 36.57 -49.21
CA ARG A 77 3.35 36.09 -50.42
C ARG A 77 4.87 36.24 -50.38
N LEU A 78 5.37 37.33 -49.79
CA LEU A 78 6.79 37.67 -49.79
C LEU A 78 7.71 36.53 -49.34
N PRO A 79 7.45 35.79 -48.22
CA PRO A 79 8.29 34.66 -47.84
C PRO A 79 8.29 33.52 -48.86
N VAL A 80 7.13 33.24 -49.49
CA VAL A 80 7.00 32.19 -50.52
C VAL A 80 7.74 32.60 -51.79
N GLU A 81 7.59 33.84 -52.23
CA GLU A 81 8.28 34.39 -53.40
C GLU A 81 9.80 34.36 -53.20
N LEU A 82 10.29 34.71 -52.01
CA LEU A 82 11.71 34.62 -51.67
C LEU A 82 12.21 33.16 -51.73
N LEU A 83 11.44 32.19 -51.24
CA LEU A 83 11.78 30.77 -51.35
C LEU A 83 11.79 30.27 -52.79
N VAL A 84 10.87 30.77 -53.65
CA VAL A 84 10.85 30.44 -55.09
C VAL A 84 12.06 31.02 -55.79
N VAL A 85 12.40 32.29 -55.52
CA VAL A 85 13.61 32.93 -56.06
C VAL A 85 14.85 32.18 -55.62
N ALA A 86 14.94 31.79 -54.34
CA ALA A 86 16.04 30.97 -53.85
C ALA A 86 16.11 29.62 -54.59
N CYS A 87 14.99 28.92 -54.80
CA CYS A 87 14.96 27.68 -55.57
C CYS A 87 15.46 27.84 -57.02
N LEU A 88 15.18 28.98 -57.66
CA LEU A 88 15.63 29.29 -59.01
C LEU A 88 17.13 29.65 -59.02
N VAL A 89 17.58 30.49 -58.08
CA VAL A 89 19.00 30.88 -57.94
C VAL A 89 19.87 29.64 -57.72
N VAL A 90 19.44 28.72 -56.84
CA VAL A 90 20.14 27.46 -56.62
C VAL A 90 20.12 26.56 -57.86
N GLY A 91 19.00 26.51 -58.59
CA GLY A 91 18.90 25.71 -59.82
C GLY A 91 19.72 26.23 -61.00
N MET A 92 19.82 27.56 -61.15
CA MET A 92 20.48 28.21 -62.29
C MET A 92 21.96 28.54 -62.04
N ALA A 93 22.32 28.84 -60.79
CA ALA A 93 23.70 29.20 -60.40
C ALA A 93 24.11 28.46 -59.10
N PRO A 94 24.07 27.11 -59.07
CA PRO A 94 24.34 26.31 -57.87
C PRO A 94 25.75 26.51 -57.30
N ASN A 95 26.77 26.62 -58.17
CA ASN A 95 28.16 26.75 -57.75
C ASN A 95 28.42 28.07 -57.00
N TRP A 96 27.75 29.15 -57.40
CA TRP A 96 27.87 30.45 -56.76
C TRP A 96 27.00 30.58 -55.50
N SER A 97 25.86 29.88 -55.45
CA SER A 97 24.88 30.03 -54.39
C SER A 97 25.10 29.07 -53.21
N VAL A 98 25.26 27.77 -53.48
CA VAL A 98 25.30 26.71 -52.44
C VAL A 98 26.63 25.98 -52.40
N GLY A 99 27.43 26.03 -53.46
CA GLY A 99 28.72 25.33 -53.58
C GLY A 99 29.63 25.44 -52.33
N PRO A 100 30.01 26.64 -51.87
CA PRO A 100 30.91 26.79 -50.72
C PRO A 100 30.34 26.22 -49.41
N VAL A 101 29.03 26.34 -49.21
CA VAL A 101 28.35 25.83 -48.01
C VAL A 101 28.22 24.31 -48.07
N LEU A 102 27.92 23.76 -49.25
CA LEU A 102 27.84 22.33 -49.48
C LEU A 102 29.20 21.66 -49.30
N GLU A 103 30.27 22.26 -49.82
CA GLU A 103 31.63 21.74 -49.66
C GLU A 103 32.04 21.72 -48.18
N MET A 104 31.81 22.81 -47.46
CA MET A 104 32.06 22.87 -46.01
C MET A 104 31.28 21.78 -45.25
N ALA A 105 29.99 21.60 -45.56
CA ALA A 105 29.15 20.58 -44.92
C ALA A 105 29.61 19.16 -45.28
N ALA A 106 29.98 18.91 -46.54
CA ALA A 106 30.43 17.61 -47.01
C ALA A 106 31.78 17.23 -46.41
N GLN A 107 32.74 18.16 -46.31
CA GLN A 107 34.02 17.94 -45.64
C GLN A 107 33.83 17.60 -44.16
N ALA A 108 32.91 18.29 -43.47
CA ALA A 108 32.59 18.01 -42.07
C ALA A 108 31.95 16.63 -41.86
N VAL A 109 31.07 16.19 -42.78
CA VAL A 109 30.44 14.85 -42.70
C VAL A 109 31.42 13.74 -43.05
N LEU A 110 32.26 13.95 -44.06
CA LEU A 110 33.22 12.94 -44.55
C LEU A 110 34.52 12.89 -43.74
N ASN A 111 34.79 13.89 -42.89
CA ASN A 111 36.05 14.04 -42.14
C ASN A 111 37.29 13.89 -43.04
N GLY A 112 37.25 14.45 -44.24
CA GLY A 112 38.29 14.28 -45.24
C GLY A 112 38.04 15.08 -46.52
N PRO A 113 38.92 14.96 -47.54
CA PRO A 113 38.73 15.63 -48.82
C PRO A 113 37.47 15.12 -49.49
N THR A 114 36.66 16.03 -50.03
CA THR A 114 35.45 15.67 -50.78
C THR A 114 35.85 15.02 -52.11
N PRO A 115 35.19 13.93 -52.53
CA PRO A 115 35.35 13.39 -53.89
C PRO A 115 34.96 14.46 -54.92
N HIS A 116 35.49 14.34 -56.14
CA HIS A 116 35.23 15.33 -57.18
C HIS A 116 33.75 15.28 -57.61
N TYR A 117 32.98 16.31 -57.26
CA TYR A 117 31.60 16.51 -57.71
C TYR A 117 31.50 17.81 -58.52
N SER A 118 30.58 17.84 -59.49
CA SER A 118 30.33 19.03 -60.32
C SER A 118 28.91 19.52 -60.11
N LEU A 119 28.76 20.80 -59.77
CA LEU A 119 27.47 21.49 -59.69
C LEU A 119 27.10 22.15 -61.03
N ALA A 120 27.53 21.60 -62.18
CA ALA A 120 27.09 22.12 -63.47
C ALA A 120 25.56 22.00 -63.61
N VAL A 121 24.93 22.95 -64.31
CA VAL A 121 23.49 22.83 -64.64
C VAL A 121 23.28 21.80 -65.76
N TRP A 122 24.34 21.47 -66.49
CA TRP A 122 24.35 20.55 -67.61
C TRP A 122 25.65 19.74 -67.63
N HIS A 123 25.55 18.42 -67.44
CA HIS A 123 26.69 17.49 -67.41
C HIS A 123 26.86 16.68 -68.71
N GLY A 124 26.10 16.99 -69.76
CA GLY A 124 26.10 16.24 -71.02
C GLY A 124 25.22 14.98 -71.00
N LEU A 125 25.23 14.20 -72.08
CA LEU A 125 24.49 12.94 -72.18
C LEU A 125 25.17 11.84 -71.35
N ASN A 126 24.85 11.78 -70.06
CA ASN A 126 25.34 10.77 -69.10
C ASN A 126 24.20 9.81 -68.65
N LYS A 127 24.53 8.70 -67.97
CA LYS A 127 23.53 7.74 -67.46
C LYS A 127 22.52 8.39 -66.48
N PRO A 128 22.94 9.23 -65.51
CA PRO A 128 22.01 9.92 -64.61
C PRO A 128 20.99 10.81 -65.32
N MET A 129 21.39 11.51 -66.39
CA MET A 129 20.51 12.34 -67.20
C MET A 129 19.48 11.49 -67.96
N VAL A 130 19.89 10.33 -68.49
CA VAL A 130 18.95 9.36 -69.08
C VAL A 130 17.95 8.88 -68.04
N MET A 131 18.40 8.51 -66.83
CA MET A 131 17.50 8.09 -65.74
C MET A 131 16.53 9.22 -65.34
N SER A 132 16.99 10.47 -65.31
CA SER A 132 16.16 11.64 -65.03
C SER A 132 15.10 11.88 -66.11
N LEU A 133 15.47 11.75 -67.39
CA LEU A 133 14.55 11.83 -68.52
C LEU A 133 13.53 10.68 -68.49
N VAL A 134 13.96 9.44 -68.20
CA VAL A 134 13.07 8.29 -68.03
C VAL A 134 12.14 8.49 -66.82
N ALA A 135 12.64 9.02 -65.71
CA ALA A 135 11.82 9.31 -64.54
C ALA A 135 10.75 10.39 -64.83
N LEU A 136 11.11 11.42 -65.59
CA LEU A 136 10.20 12.50 -65.99
C LEU A 136 9.15 12.02 -66.99
N ALA A 137 9.58 11.42 -68.10
CA ALA A 137 8.69 10.92 -69.15
C ALA A 137 7.84 9.74 -68.65
N GLY A 138 8.46 8.83 -67.92
CA GLY A 138 7.82 7.68 -67.30
C GLY A 138 6.82 8.09 -66.22
N GLY A 139 7.16 9.06 -65.36
CA GLY A 139 6.24 9.61 -64.37
C GLY A 139 5.06 10.35 -65.01
N PHE A 140 5.28 11.09 -66.11
CA PHE A 140 4.22 11.74 -66.86
C PHE A 140 3.28 10.74 -67.53
N ALA A 141 3.83 9.72 -68.21
CA ALA A 141 3.04 8.62 -68.79
C ALA A 141 2.25 7.85 -67.72
N LEU A 142 2.89 7.58 -66.57
CA LEU A 142 2.28 6.92 -65.42
C LEU A 142 1.14 7.77 -64.84
N TYR A 143 1.29 9.09 -64.76
CA TYR A 143 0.24 10.00 -64.34
C TYR A 143 -0.96 9.97 -65.30
N LEU A 144 -0.74 10.03 -66.62
CA LEU A 144 -1.84 9.94 -67.61
C LEU A 144 -2.55 8.58 -67.57
N TRP A 145 -1.80 7.50 -67.36
CA TRP A 145 -2.35 6.15 -67.26
C TRP A 145 -3.17 5.95 -65.98
N LEU A 146 -2.66 6.37 -64.81
CA LEU A 146 -3.37 6.25 -63.54
C LEU A 146 -4.46 7.31 -63.37
N GLY A 147 -4.35 8.48 -63.98
CA GLY A 147 -5.28 9.61 -63.81
C GLY A 147 -6.73 9.21 -64.06
N ARG A 148 -7.00 8.53 -65.19
CA ARG A 148 -8.36 8.03 -65.52
C ARG A 148 -8.89 7.01 -64.50
N ALA A 149 -8.03 6.16 -63.95
CA ALA A 149 -8.43 5.16 -62.97
C ALA A 149 -8.62 5.78 -61.57
N MET A 150 -7.84 6.81 -61.23
CA MET A 150 -7.98 7.59 -59.99
C MET A 150 -9.25 8.44 -60.01
N GLU A 151 -9.53 9.15 -61.11
CA GLU A 151 -10.75 9.95 -61.30
C GLU A 151 -12.01 9.07 -61.27
N ALA A 152 -11.96 7.88 -61.88
CA ALA A 152 -13.04 6.90 -61.81
C ALA A 152 -13.21 6.25 -60.42
N GLY A 153 -12.43 6.67 -59.41
CA GLY A 153 -12.52 6.18 -58.04
C GLY A 153 -12.11 4.71 -57.85
N ARG A 154 -11.44 4.10 -58.84
CA ARG A 154 -11.04 2.69 -58.79
C ARG A 154 -9.96 2.43 -57.73
N PHE A 155 -9.15 3.44 -57.42
CA PHE A 155 -8.12 3.38 -56.38
C PHE A 155 -8.44 4.31 -55.21
N LYS A 156 -9.25 3.86 -54.25
CA LYS A 156 -9.50 4.58 -52.98
C LYS A 156 -8.31 4.56 -52.02
N LYS A 157 -7.39 3.61 -52.19
CA LYS A 157 -6.18 3.41 -51.39
C LYS A 157 -5.02 3.01 -52.31
N PRO A 158 -3.77 3.24 -51.92
CA PRO A 158 -2.63 2.76 -52.69
C PRO A 158 -2.72 1.23 -52.84
N PRO A 159 -2.58 0.69 -54.07
CA PRO A 159 -2.57 -0.74 -54.29
C PRO A 159 -1.41 -1.38 -53.50
N PHE A 160 -1.61 -2.62 -53.04
CA PHE A 160 -0.68 -3.42 -52.21
C PHE A 160 -0.41 -2.89 -50.79
N ILE A 161 -0.26 -1.58 -50.57
CA ILE A 161 0.17 -0.99 -49.29
C ILE A 161 -1.02 -0.38 -48.50
N GLY A 162 -2.20 -0.23 -49.10
CA GLY A 162 -3.36 0.42 -48.46
C GLY A 162 -3.91 -0.23 -47.18
N GLY A 163 -3.45 -1.45 -46.83
CA GLY A 163 -3.75 -2.11 -45.56
C GLY A 163 -2.75 -1.81 -44.43
N LEU A 164 -1.56 -1.30 -44.78
CA LEU A 164 -0.48 -1.00 -43.84
C LEU A 164 -0.58 0.46 -43.40
N ASP A 165 -1.14 0.66 -42.21
CA ASP A 165 -1.25 1.96 -41.56
C ASP A 165 -0.39 1.95 -40.29
N GLY A 166 0.74 2.68 -40.32
CA GLY A 166 1.70 2.73 -39.22
C GLY A 166 1.07 3.21 -37.91
N GLN A 167 0.10 4.11 -37.97
CA GLN A 167 -0.61 4.59 -36.78
C GLN A 167 -1.46 3.48 -36.17
N ARG A 168 -2.17 2.70 -36.98
CA ARG A 168 -2.99 1.57 -36.49
C ARG A 168 -2.13 0.47 -35.88
N LEU A 169 -0.99 0.15 -36.49
CA LEU A 169 -0.05 -0.83 -35.95
C LEU A 169 0.47 -0.39 -34.58
N PHE A 170 0.90 0.87 -34.45
CA PHE A 170 1.37 1.43 -33.18
C PHE A 170 0.29 1.44 -32.09
N GLN A 171 -0.91 1.93 -32.42
CA GLN A 171 -2.04 1.94 -31.48
C GLN A 171 -2.48 0.52 -31.09
N GLY A 172 -2.50 -0.41 -32.04
CA GLY A 172 -2.79 -1.82 -31.77
C GLY A 172 -1.78 -2.46 -30.82
N ALA A 173 -0.49 -2.16 -30.98
CA ALA A 173 0.55 -2.61 -30.07
C ALA A 173 0.37 -2.07 -28.65
N LEU A 174 0.04 -0.78 -28.50
CA LEU A 174 -0.24 -0.18 -27.18
C LEU A 174 -1.45 -0.83 -26.49
N VAL A 175 -2.53 -1.07 -27.22
CA VAL A 175 -3.74 -1.72 -26.68
C VAL A 175 -3.44 -3.17 -26.26
N TRP A 176 -2.67 -3.89 -27.08
CA TRP A 176 -2.24 -5.24 -26.73
C TRP A 176 -1.39 -5.24 -25.46
N LEU A 177 -0.45 -4.31 -25.33
CA LEU A 177 0.43 -4.18 -24.18
C LEU A 177 -0.37 -3.83 -22.91
N ASP A 178 -1.27 -2.85 -22.97
CA ASP A 178 -2.17 -2.52 -21.84
C ASP A 178 -3.04 -3.73 -21.44
N GLY A 179 -3.58 -4.45 -22.42
CA GLY A 179 -4.34 -5.67 -22.19
C GLY A 179 -3.50 -6.78 -21.53
N ALA A 180 -2.26 -6.95 -21.96
CA ALA A 180 -1.31 -7.91 -21.39
C ALA A 180 -0.96 -7.54 -19.94
N VAL A 181 -0.65 -6.27 -19.67
CA VAL A 181 -0.34 -5.76 -18.32
C VAL A 181 -1.54 -5.94 -17.38
N ARG A 182 -2.77 -5.62 -17.82
CA ARG A 182 -3.97 -5.84 -16.99
C ARG A 182 -4.25 -7.31 -16.70
N ARG A 183 -3.92 -8.22 -17.62
CA ARG A 183 -4.01 -9.68 -17.37
C ARG A 183 -2.93 -10.11 -16.37
N ALA A 184 -1.70 -9.66 -16.56
CA ALA A 184 -0.60 -9.94 -15.64
C ALA A 184 -0.90 -9.44 -14.22
N LEU A 185 -1.38 -8.20 -14.06
CA LEU A 185 -1.76 -7.64 -12.76
C LEU A 185 -2.90 -8.42 -12.09
N ARG A 186 -3.91 -8.89 -12.85
CA ARG A 186 -4.99 -9.70 -12.29
C ARG A 186 -4.54 -11.09 -11.82
N LEU A 187 -3.47 -11.63 -12.39
CA LEU A 187 -2.89 -12.91 -12.01
C LEU A 187 -1.89 -12.73 -10.84
N ALA A 188 -1.08 -11.67 -10.88
CA ALA A 188 -0.02 -11.42 -9.90
C ALA A 188 -0.50 -10.71 -8.63
N SER A 189 -1.60 -9.95 -8.70
CA SER A 189 -2.12 -9.19 -7.57
C SER A 189 -3.54 -9.62 -7.19
N SER A 190 -3.85 -9.53 -5.90
CA SER A 190 -5.20 -9.72 -5.39
C SER A 190 -5.53 -8.60 -4.41
N GLN A 191 -6.76 -8.10 -4.43
CA GLN A 191 -7.27 -7.19 -3.39
C GLN A 191 -7.81 -7.96 -2.17
N ARG A 192 -7.85 -9.30 -2.24
CA ARG A 192 -8.39 -10.14 -1.16
C ARG A 192 -7.27 -10.49 -0.19
N LEU A 193 -7.53 -10.28 1.10
CA LEU A 193 -6.57 -10.58 2.17
C LEU A 193 -6.19 -12.08 2.21
N GLN A 194 -7.13 -13.00 1.98
CA GLN A 194 -6.85 -14.44 2.07
C GLN A 194 -5.77 -14.91 1.08
N PRO A 195 -5.84 -14.61 -0.24
CA PRO A 195 -4.73 -14.87 -1.16
C PRO A 195 -3.42 -14.19 -0.79
N GLN A 196 -3.46 -12.94 -0.32
CA GLN A 196 -2.26 -12.21 0.09
C GLN A 196 -1.56 -12.89 1.28
N MET A 197 -2.33 -13.25 2.32
CA MET A 197 -1.83 -13.98 3.49
C MET A 197 -1.31 -15.37 3.10
N PHE A 198 -2.01 -16.08 2.22
CA PHE A 198 -1.55 -17.36 1.70
C PHE A 198 -0.19 -17.22 1.00
N LEU A 199 -0.04 -16.25 0.09
CA LEU A 199 1.21 -16.02 -0.62
C LEU A 199 2.34 -15.60 0.32
N LEU A 200 2.04 -14.75 1.31
CA LEU A 200 3.03 -14.31 2.31
C LEU A 200 3.54 -15.47 3.16
N VAL A 201 2.64 -16.28 3.73
CA VAL A 201 3.02 -17.44 4.53
C VAL A 201 3.71 -18.49 3.67
N PHE A 202 3.21 -18.74 2.46
CA PHE A 202 3.83 -19.66 1.51
C PHE A 202 5.25 -19.21 1.13
N ALA A 203 5.46 -17.93 0.81
CA ALA A 203 6.77 -17.39 0.50
C ALA A 203 7.71 -17.49 1.70
N ALA A 204 7.25 -17.18 2.92
CA ALA A 204 8.04 -17.34 4.14
C ALA A 204 8.48 -18.80 4.36
N VAL A 205 7.57 -19.76 4.19
CA VAL A 205 7.88 -21.20 4.27
C VAL A 205 8.82 -21.63 3.15
N ALA A 206 8.63 -21.14 1.92
CA ALA A 206 9.49 -21.47 0.79
C ALA A 206 10.92 -20.96 0.99
N VAL A 207 11.08 -19.72 1.49
CA VAL A 207 12.39 -19.14 1.83
C VAL A 207 13.03 -19.89 2.99
N ALA A 208 12.28 -20.22 4.04
CA ALA A 208 12.78 -21.02 5.16
C ALA A 208 13.24 -22.42 4.68
N ALA A 209 12.43 -23.10 3.86
CA ALA A 209 12.77 -24.39 3.28
C ALA A 209 14.01 -24.32 2.37
N ALA A 210 14.11 -23.29 1.52
CA ALA A 210 15.28 -23.06 0.67
C ALA A 210 16.54 -22.81 1.51
N SER A 211 16.45 -22.04 2.60
CA SER A 211 17.57 -21.81 3.51
C SER A 211 18.03 -23.08 4.24
N LEU A 212 17.12 -24.02 4.49
CA LEU A 212 17.41 -25.29 5.17
C LEU A 212 17.96 -26.36 4.22
N GLY A 213 17.66 -26.27 2.91
CA GLY A 213 18.05 -27.26 1.91
C GLY A 213 19.56 -27.46 1.74
N GLY A 214 20.40 -26.51 2.18
CA GLY A 214 21.85 -26.61 2.09
C GLY A 214 22.54 -27.36 3.23
N ASN A 215 21.99 -27.32 4.46
CA ASN A 215 22.68 -27.80 5.67
C ASN A 215 21.83 -28.74 6.55
N GLY A 216 20.57 -28.98 6.21
CA GLY A 216 19.64 -29.80 6.99
C GLY A 216 19.30 -29.20 8.37
N ILE A 217 18.46 -29.90 9.12
CA ILE A 217 18.13 -29.57 10.52
C ILE A 217 18.84 -30.58 11.42
N ASN A 218 19.85 -30.12 12.16
CA ASN A 218 20.51 -30.91 13.20
C ASN A 218 19.99 -30.52 14.58
N TRP A 219 19.77 -31.52 15.42
CA TRP A 219 19.42 -31.39 16.84
C TRP A 219 20.69 -31.25 17.68
N GLY A 220 20.61 -30.59 18.82
CA GLY A 220 21.73 -30.53 19.76
C GLY A 220 21.58 -31.50 20.94
N ASP A 221 22.65 -31.61 21.72
CA ASP A 221 22.77 -32.53 22.87
C ASP A 221 22.60 -31.81 24.23
N ARG A 222 21.97 -30.64 24.25
CA ARG A 222 21.70 -29.92 25.51
C ARG A 222 20.80 -30.76 26.42
N GLU A 223 21.18 -30.85 27.69
CA GLU A 223 20.41 -31.53 28.72
C GLU A 223 18.97 -30.99 28.77
N ARG A 224 18.00 -31.91 28.82
CA ARG A 224 16.58 -31.60 28.72
C ARG A 224 15.98 -31.54 30.12
N VAL A 225 15.13 -30.55 30.34
CA VAL A 225 14.32 -30.48 31.57
C VAL A 225 13.36 -31.68 31.60
N PRO A 226 13.23 -32.40 32.72
CA PRO A 226 12.29 -33.50 32.85
C PRO A 226 10.86 -33.07 32.49
N GLY A 227 10.17 -33.91 31.72
CA GLY A 227 8.79 -33.65 31.33
C GLY A 227 7.84 -33.72 32.53
N SER A 228 6.97 -32.72 32.67
CA SER A 228 5.89 -32.73 33.66
C SER A 228 4.56 -33.09 32.99
N VAL A 229 3.86 -34.08 33.56
CA VAL A 229 2.51 -34.47 33.08
C VAL A 229 1.53 -33.30 33.21
N LEU A 230 1.61 -32.53 34.30
CA LEU A 230 0.76 -31.36 34.52
C LEU A 230 1.02 -30.29 33.44
N PHE A 231 2.28 -30.06 33.09
CA PHE A 231 2.65 -29.12 32.03
C PHE A 231 2.16 -29.59 30.65
N ALA A 232 2.24 -30.88 30.37
CA ALA A 232 1.69 -31.47 29.15
C ALA A 232 0.17 -31.31 29.08
N LEU A 233 -0.56 -31.56 30.18
CA LEU A 233 -2.00 -31.35 30.27
C LEU A 233 -2.40 -29.88 30.05
N LEU A 234 -1.63 -28.94 30.59
CA LEU A 234 -1.84 -27.51 30.39
C LEU A 234 -1.73 -27.12 28.91
N TRP A 235 -0.69 -27.60 28.22
CA TRP A 235 -0.48 -27.32 26.79
C TRP A 235 -1.46 -28.06 25.89
N THR A 236 -1.89 -29.28 26.23
CA THR A 236 -2.93 -29.98 25.46
C THR A 236 -4.29 -29.27 25.60
N ALA A 237 -4.64 -28.79 26.80
CA ALA A 237 -5.82 -27.97 27.02
C ALA A 237 -5.76 -26.65 26.24
N GLY A 238 -4.62 -25.95 26.27
CA GLY A 238 -4.38 -24.74 25.48
C GLY A 238 -4.46 -24.99 23.97
N GLY A 239 -3.84 -26.06 23.48
CA GLY A 239 -3.90 -26.47 22.08
C GLY A 239 -5.32 -26.80 21.61
N LEU A 240 -6.09 -27.51 22.45
CA LEU A 240 -7.50 -27.80 22.17
C LEU A 240 -8.34 -26.51 22.12
N CYS A 241 -8.11 -25.57 23.05
CA CYS A 241 -8.75 -24.26 23.03
C CYS A 241 -8.43 -23.48 21.75
N ALA A 242 -7.17 -23.48 21.30
CA ALA A 242 -6.76 -22.80 20.07
C ALA A 242 -7.41 -23.41 18.82
N LEU A 243 -7.43 -24.74 18.70
CA LEU A 243 -8.05 -25.45 17.58
C LEU A 243 -9.57 -25.22 17.53
N THR A 244 -10.23 -25.29 18.70
CA THR A 244 -11.67 -25.04 18.80
C THR A 244 -12.00 -23.57 18.54
N ALA A 245 -11.18 -22.61 19.01
CA ALA A 245 -11.34 -21.20 18.69
C ALA A 245 -11.29 -20.96 17.17
N ALA A 246 -10.32 -21.56 16.48
CA ALA A 246 -10.19 -21.47 15.03
C ALA A 246 -11.41 -22.06 14.29
N ALA A 247 -11.94 -23.18 14.76
CA ALA A 247 -13.15 -23.80 14.20
C ALA A 247 -14.40 -22.92 14.42
N GLN A 248 -14.52 -22.29 15.59
CA GLN A 248 -15.69 -21.51 15.99
C GLN A 248 -15.66 -20.06 15.47
N ALA A 249 -14.49 -19.52 15.10
CA ALA A 249 -14.29 -18.12 14.72
C ALA A 249 -15.21 -17.62 13.59
N LYS A 250 -15.67 -18.51 12.70
CA LYS A 250 -16.55 -18.13 11.59
C LYS A 250 -17.97 -17.79 12.05
N PHE A 251 -18.57 -18.62 12.89
CA PHE A 251 -19.99 -18.59 13.21
C PHE A 251 -20.26 -18.21 14.68
N HIS A 252 -19.42 -18.65 15.61
CA HIS A 252 -19.56 -18.45 17.05
C HIS A 252 -18.40 -17.61 17.60
N ARG A 253 -18.35 -16.34 17.18
CA ARG A 253 -17.24 -15.42 17.53
C ARG A 253 -17.08 -15.16 19.03
N LEU A 254 -18.17 -15.12 19.78
CA LEU A 254 -18.12 -14.98 21.24
C LEU A 254 -17.45 -16.21 21.87
N ALA A 255 -17.82 -17.42 21.44
CA ALA A 255 -17.19 -18.65 21.91
C ALA A 255 -15.70 -18.69 21.52
N ALA A 256 -15.37 -18.30 20.28
CA ALA A 256 -13.97 -18.20 19.85
C ALA A 256 -13.17 -17.20 20.69
N LEU A 257 -13.75 -16.06 21.07
CA LEU A 257 -13.09 -15.07 21.92
C LEU A 257 -12.84 -15.61 23.33
N ILE A 258 -13.82 -16.31 23.93
CA ILE A 258 -13.66 -16.97 25.24
C ILE A 258 -12.53 -18.01 25.17
N LEU A 259 -12.50 -18.82 24.11
CA LEU A 259 -11.48 -19.84 23.91
C LEU A 259 -10.08 -19.23 23.70
N VAL A 260 -9.97 -18.09 23.01
CA VAL A 260 -8.71 -17.32 22.89
C VAL A 260 -8.27 -16.79 24.27
N GLY A 261 -9.20 -16.28 25.08
CA GLY A 261 -8.93 -15.90 26.47
C GLY A 261 -8.39 -17.05 27.31
N SER A 262 -8.97 -18.25 27.16
CA SER A 262 -8.45 -19.47 27.80
C SER A 262 -7.02 -19.81 27.34
N VAL A 263 -6.69 -19.62 26.05
CA VAL A 263 -5.31 -19.79 25.56
C VAL A 263 -4.38 -18.78 26.23
N GLY A 264 -4.79 -17.51 26.34
CA GLY A 264 -4.03 -16.48 27.05
C GLY A 264 -3.75 -16.82 28.51
N LEU A 265 -4.71 -17.43 29.21
CA LEU A 265 -4.51 -17.94 30.57
C LEU A 265 -3.49 -19.09 30.63
N MET A 266 -3.52 -20.03 29.68
CA MET A 266 -2.52 -21.11 29.63
C MET A 266 -1.11 -20.57 29.34
N VAL A 267 -0.98 -19.53 28.51
CA VAL A 267 0.28 -18.81 28.29
C VAL A 267 0.75 -18.10 29.57
N CYS A 268 -0.16 -17.43 30.29
CA CYS A 268 0.14 -16.79 31.57
C CYS A 268 0.67 -17.80 32.61
N LEU A 269 0.00 -18.96 32.73
CA LEU A 269 0.45 -20.04 33.61
C LEU A 269 1.79 -20.63 33.16
N THR A 270 2.06 -20.68 31.85
CA THR A 270 3.36 -21.09 31.31
C THR A 270 4.47 -20.11 31.72
N PHE A 271 4.22 -18.79 31.66
CA PHE A 271 5.19 -17.79 32.15
C PHE A 271 5.46 -17.94 33.65
N MET A 272 4.42 -18.16 34.46
CA MET A 272 4.59 -18.46 35.89
C MET A 272 5.40 -19.73 36.11
N TRP A 273 5.16 -20.78 35.32
CA TRP A 273 5.89 -22.05 35.39
C TRP A 273 7.39 -21.87 35.12
N PHE A 274 7.74 -20.97 34.19
CA PHE A 274 9.13 -20.62 33.88
C PHE A 274 9.68 -19.45 34.73
N SER A 275 9.04 -19.13 35.85
CA SER A 275 9.48 -18.06 36.78
C SER A 275 9.62 -16.68 36.11
N ALA A 276 8.71 -16.35 35.18
CA ALA A 276 8.60 -15.06 34.51
C ALA A 276 7.34 -14.29 34.98
N PRO A 277 7.30 -13.80 36.24
CA PRO A 277 6.11 -13.19 36.83
C PRO A 277 5.71 -11.87 36.17
N ASP A 278 6.66 -11.03 35.74
CA ASP A 278 6.37 -9.78 35.01
C ASP A 278 5.64 -10.05 33.68
N LEU A 279 6.08 -11.08 32.95
CA LEU A 279 5.43 -11.51 31.71
C LEU A 279 4.03 -12.10 32.00
N ALA A 280 3.85 -12.82 33.10
CA ALA A 280 2.55 -13.33 33.49
C ALA A 280 1.56 -12.19 33.83
N LEU A 281 2.00 -11.19 34.61
CA LEU A 281 1.18 -10.04 34.99
C LEU A 281 0.80 -9.17 33.79
N THR A 282 1.75 -8.90 32.89
CA THR A 282 1.46 -8.21 31.62
C THR A 282 0.50 -9.02 30.76
N GLN A 283 0.72 -10.33 30.60
CA GLN A 283 -0.11 -11.20 29.76
C GLN A 283 -1.57 -11.22 30.23
N ILE A 284 -1.83 -11.42 31.53
CA ILE A 284 -3.21 -11.44 32.03
C ILE A 284 -3.89 -10.07 31.88
N ALA A 285 -3.16 -8.98 32.12
CA ALA A 285 -3.71 -7.64 31.99
C ALA A 285 -4.04 -7.30 30.52
N VAL A 286 -3.12 -7.61 29.60
CA VAL A 286 -3.33 -7.45 28.16
C VAL A 286 -4.51 -8.31 27.69
N GLU A 287 -4.61 -9.57 28.14
CA GLU A 287 -5.71 -10.46 27.76
C GLU A 287 -7.07 -9.90 28.16
N VAL A 288 -7.18 -9.32 29.37
CA VAL A 288 -8.41 -8.68 29.83
C VAL A 288 -8.73 -7.44 28.98
N VAL A 289 -7.74 -6.57 28.72
CA VAL A 289 -7.94 -5.37 27.89
C VAL A 289 -8.36 -5.75 26.48
N THR A 290 -7.65 -6.66 25.81
CA THR A 290 -7.97 -7.08 24.43
C THR A 290 -9.31 -7.77 24.36
N THR A 291 -9.66 -8.62 25.33
CA THR A 291 -10.98 -9.26 25.42
C THR A 291 -12.08 -8.22 25.52
N ILE A 292 -11.95 -7.22 26.40
CA ILE A 292 -12.91 -6.11 26.51
C ILE A 292 -13.04 -5.39 25.17
N LEU A 293 -11.92 -4.98 24.56
CA LEU A 293 -11.94 -4.26 23.28
C LEU A 293 -12.55 -5.08 22.14
N PHE A 294 -12.25 -6.38 22.06
CA PHE A 294 -12.87 -7.29 21.09
C PHE A 294 -14.36 -7.45 21.34
N LEU A 295 -14.82 -7.61 22.59
CA LEU A 295 -16.25 -7.68 22.90
C LEU A 295 -16.99 -6.41 22.45
N LEU A 296 -16.42 -5.23 22.68
CA LEU A 296 -16.98 -3.96 22.19
C LEU A 296 -17.01 -3.90 20.65
N GLY A 297 -15.99 -4.43 19.99
CA GLY A 297 -15.89 -4.51 18.52
C GLY A 297 -16.86 -5.51 17.89
N LEU A 298 -17.06 -6.67 18.53
CA LEU A 298 -17.87 -7.78 18.01
C LEU A 298 -19.32 -7.36 17.75
N ARG A 299 -19.86 -6.42 18.53
CA ARG A 299 -21.21 -5.85 18.32
C ARG A 299 -21.41 -5.29 16.91
N TRP A 300 -20.37 -4.75 16.30
CA TRP A 300 -20.45 -4.07 14.99
C TRP A 300 -20.31 -5.02 13.81
N LEU A 301 -20.03 -6.30 14.07
CA LEU A 301 -19.85 -7.28 13.03
C LEU A 301 -21.16 -8.03 12.77
N PRO A 302 -21.60 -8.14 11.49
CA PRO A 302 -22.80 -8.89 11.16
C PRO A 302 -22.67 -10.36 11.57
N LYS A 303 -23.72 -10.88 12.22
CA LYS A 303 -23.84 -12.30 12.58
C LYS A 303 -23.88 -13.12 11.31
N ARG A 304 -22.96 -14.08 11.17
CA ARG A 304 -23.04 -15.06 10.08
C ARG A 304 -23.99 -16.16 10.53
N LEU A 305 -25.11 -16.29 9.84
CA LEU A 305 -26.05 -17.38 10.05
C LEU A 305 -25.49 -18.64 9.38
N ASP A 306 -25.61 -19.77 10.07
CA ASP A 306 -25.31 -21.08 9.50
C ASP A 306 -26.55 -21.60 8.79
N THR A 307 -26.96 -20.91 7.72
CA THR A 307 -28.09 -21.34 6.89
C THR A 307 -27.60 -22.38 5.89
N GLU A 308 -28.11 -23.62 6.05
CA GLU A 308 -27.97 -24.81 5.21
C GLU A 308 -26.55 -25.14 4.70
N PRO A 309 -26.03 -26.36 4.91
CA PRO A 309 -24.75 -26.76 4.34
C PRO A 309 -24.88 -26.91 2.82
N ALA A 310 -24.81 -25.79 2.09
CA ALA A 310 -24.66 -25.79 0.65
C ALA A 310 -23.44 -26.66 0.35
N ARG A 311 -23.67 -27.83 -0.26
CA ARG A 311 -22.66 -28.85 -0.56
C ARG A 311 -21.40 -28.13 -1.01
N LEU A 312 -20.35 -28.16 -0.18
CA LEU A 312 -19.14 -27.39 -0.42
C LEU A 312 -18.57 -27.82 -1.77
N GLY A 313 -18.65 -26.93 -2.76
CA GLY A 313 -18.12 -27.18 -4.09
C GLY A 313 -16.65 -27.61 -4.01
N LEU A 314 -16.23 -28.49 -4.91
CA LEU A 314 -14.88 -29.09 -4.92
C LEU A 314 -13.77 -28.03 -4.72
N ARG A 315 -13.90 -26.87 -5.39
CA ARG A 315 -12.97 -25.73 -5.27
C ARG A 315 -12.80 -25.21 -3.83
N VAL A 316 -13.88 -25.18 -3.04
CA VAL A 316 -13.82 -24.72 -1.65
C VAL A 316 -13.13 -25.74 -0.77
N ARG A 317 -13.39 -27.04 -1.00
CA ARG A 317 -12.70 -28.13 -0.29
C ARG A 317 -11.21 -28.13 -0.56
N VAL A 318 -10.79 -28.03 -1.83
CA VAL A 318 -9.37 -27.94 -2.20
C VAL A 318 -8.71 -26.72 -1.55
N ARG A 319 -9.36 -25.55 -1.58
CA ARG A 319 -8.82 -24.34 -0.94
C ARG A 319 -8.63 -24.52 0.57
N ARG A 320 -9.62 -25.08 1.27
CA ARG A 320 -9.51 -25.34 2.72
C ARG A 320 -8.45 -26.38 3.04
N ALA A 321 -8.36 -27.45 2.26
CA ALA A 321 -7.33 -28.47 2.42
C ALA A 321 -5.94 -27.87 2.21
N ARG A 322 -5.74 -27.06 1.18
CA ARG A 322 -4.50 -26.31 0.93
C ARG A 322 -4.14 -25.40 2.10
N ASP A 323 -5.09 -24.61 2.59
CA ASP A 323 -4.85 -23.69 3.72
C ASP A 323 -4.53 -24.47 5.02
N LEU A 324 -5.17 -25.62 5.23
CA LEU A 324 -4.87 -26.54 6.35
C LEU A 324 -3.46 -27.12 6.23
N VAL A 325 -3.09 -27.65 5.06
CA VAL A 325 -1.75 -28.19 4.80
C VAL A 325 -0.69 -27.12 5.06
N LEU A 326 -0.87 -25.90 4.53
CA LEU A 326 0.06 -24.81 4.77
C LEU A 326 0.17 -24.47 6.26
N SER A 327 -0.95 -24.46 7.00
CA SER A 327 -0.96 -24.18 8.44
C SER A 327 -0.22 -25.26 9.24
N VAL A 328 -0.42 -26.55 8.90
CA VAL A 328 0.27 -27.67 9.55
C VAL A 328 1.76 -27.65 9.24
N VAL A 329 2.14 -27.42 7.98
CA VAL A 329 3.57 -27.31 7.58
C VAL A 329 4.23 -26.13 8.28
N THR A 330 3.58 -24.97 8.33
CA THR A 330 4.13 -23.78 8.98
C THR A 330 4.28 -24.00 10.49
N GLY A 331 3.22 -24.45 11.17
CA GLY A 331 3.24 -24.68 12.62
C GLY A 331 4.19 -25.80 13.03
N GLY A 332 4.14 -26.93 12.33
CA GLY A 332 5.05 -28.05 12.54
C GLY A 332 6.50 -27.69 12.23
N GLY A 333 6.75 -26.97 11.13
CA GLY A 333 8.07 -26.46 10.79
C GLY A 333 8.62 -25.52 11.86
N MET A 334 7.79 -24.61 12.38
CA MET A 334 8.22 -23.70 13.43
C MET A 334 8.49 -24.42 14.75
N ALA A 335 7.69 -25.43 15.10
CA ALA A 335 7.92 -26.29 16.25
C ALA A 335 9.24 -27.08 16.12
N LEU A 336 9.51 -27.66 14.95
CA LEU A 336 10.77 -28.36 14.66
C LEU A 336 11.97 -27.42 14.77
N LEU A 337 11.89 -26.22 14.19
CA LEU A 337 12.96 -25.22 14.27
C LEU A 337 13.19 -24.74 15.70
N ALA A 338 12.13 -24.46 16.46
CA ALA A 338 12.23 -24.09 17.88
C ALA A 338 12.89 -25.22 18.69
N TYR A 339 12.46 -26.47 18.48
CA TYR A 339 13.06 -27.64 19.14
C TYR A 339 14.55 -27.81 18.75
N ALA A 340 14.91 -27.63 17.48
CA ALA A 340 16.30 -27.68 17.02
C ALA A 340 17.17 -26.58 17.63
N MET A 341 16.64 -25.35 17.78
CA MET A 341 17.37 -24.25 18.42
C MET A 341 17.52 -24.46 19.92
N MET A 342 16.46 -24.87 20.62
CA MET A 342 16.47 -25.03 22.08
C MET A 342 17.36 -26.19 22.56
N THR A 343 17.58 -27.20 21.70
CA THR A 343 18.45 -28.35 22.02
C THR A 343 19.94 -28.05 21.83
N ARG A 344 20.32 -26.89 21.26
CA ARG A 344 21.72 -26.51 21.05
C ARG A 344 22.30 -25.76 22.26
N PRO A 345 23.60 -25.91 22.53
CA PRO A 345 24.29 -25.06 23.50
C PRO A 345 24.36 -23.62 22.99
N ALA A 346 24.17 -22.65 23.88
CA ALA A 346 24.28 -21.21 23.59
C ALA A 346 25.45 -20.62 24.39
N PRO A 347 26.71 -20.85 23.97
CA PRO A 347 27.90 -20.49 24.76
C PRO A 347 28.11 -18.96 24.89
N GLN A 348 27.53 -18.16 23.99
CA GLN A 348 27.62 -16.70 24.03
C GLN A 348 26.32 -16.09 24.59
N SER A 349 26.01 -16.36 25.85
CA SER A 349 24.87 -15.72 26.52
C SER A 349 25.27 -14.40 27.17
N ILE A 350 24.48 -13.35 26.94
CA ILE A 350 24.60 -12.06 27.64
C ILE A 350 23.80 -12.02 28.94
N SER A 351 23.03 -13.07 29.27
CA SER A 351 22.22 -13.12 30.50
C SER A 351 23.03 -12.94 31.79
N PRO A 352 24.23 -13.53 31.97
CA PRO A 352 25.01 -13.33 33.19
C PRO A 352 25.33 -11.85 33.45
N PHE A 353 25.65 -11.08 32.41
CA PHE A 353 25.90 -9.65 32.53
C PHE A 353 24.71 -8.91 33.17
N PHE A 354 23.48 -9.16 32.72
CA PHE A 354 22.31 -8.48 33.28
C PHE A 354 21.98 -8.92 34.70
N ILE A 355 22.20 -10.20 35.04
CA ILE A 355 21.99 -10.70 36.40
C ILE A 355 22.99 -10.05 37.36
N ASP A 356 24.26 -9.99 36.96
CA ASP A 356 25.34 -9.47 37.80
C ASP A 356 25.32 -7.94 37.91
N ARG A 357 24.82 -7.22 36.88
CA ARG A 357 24.86 -5.76 36.80
C ARG A 357 23.54 -5.05 37.14
N ALA A 358 22.40 -5.73 37.17
CA ALA A 358 21.10 -5.09 37.44
C ALA A 358 21.04 -4.30 38.75
N LEU A 359 21.52 -4.89 39.85
CA LEU A 359 21.53 -4.21 41.14
C LEU A 359 22.66 -3.16 41.27
N PRO A 360 23.94 -3.47 40.98
CA PRO A 360 25.02 -2.51 41.20
C PRO A 360 25.04 -1.33 40.21
N GLU A 361 24.59 -1.52 38.97
CA GLU A 361 24.59 -0.46 37.95
C GLU A 361 23.19 0.11 37.71
N GLY A 362 22.15 -0.73 37.69
CA GLY A 362 20.78 -0.30 37.45
C GLY A 362 19.96 0.05 38.70
N GLY A 363 20.48 -0.22 39.90
CA GLY A 363 19.87 0.15 41.19
C GLY A 363 18.71 -0.72 41.66
N GLY A 364 18.33 -1.77 40.91
CA GLY A 364 17.12 -2.54 41.16
C GLY A 364 17.34 -4.06 41.20
N ALA A 365 16.61 -4.74 42.08
CA ALA A 365 16.65 -6.20 42.18
C ALA A 365 15.81 -6.90 41.08
N ASN A 366 14.84 -6.20 40.48
CA ASN A 366 14.05 -6.75 39.37
C ASN A 366 14.82 -6.60 38.05
N VAL A 367 15.56 -7.64 37.67
CA VAL A 367 16.36 -7.69 36.44
C VAL A 367 15.53 -7.37 35.18
N VAL A 368 14.27 -7.82 35.12
CA VAL A 368 13.40 -7.57 33.96
C VAL A 368 13.04 -6.10 33.87
N ASN A 369 12.57 -5.50 34.97
CA ASN A 369 12.20 -4.09 34.95
C ASN A 369 13.42 -3.22 34.68
N VAL A 370 14.54 -3.45 35.37
CA VAL A 370 15.81 -2.73 35.13
C VAL A 370 16.26 -2.85 33.68
N MET A 371 16.14 -4.03 33.05
CA MET A 371 16.44 -4.18 31.63
C MET A 371 15.54 -3.32 30.74
N LEU A 372 14.25 -3.22 31.05
CA LEU A 372 13.28 -2.46 30.26
C LEU A 372 13.39 -0.94 30.46
N VAL A 373 13.74 -0.48 31.66
CA VAL A 373 13.73 0.97 31.97
C VAL A 373 15.12 1.61 32.00
N ASP A 374 16.18 0.80 31.98
CA ASP A 374 17.57 1.27 31.99
C ASP A 374 18.38 0.68 30.83
N PHE A 375 18.89 -0.56 30.94
CA PHE A 375 19.82 -1.12 29.95
C PHE A 375 19.30 -1.12 28.51
N ARG A 376 17.99 -1.37 28.32
CA ARG A 376 17.31 -1.39 27.01
C ARG A 376 16.12 -0.44 26.99
N ALA A 377 16.20 0.66 27.76
CA ALA A 377 15.17 1.71 27.84
C ALA A 377 14.72 2.26 26.48
N PHE A 378 15.63 2.26 25.50
CA PHE A 378 15.33 2.69 24.15
C PHE A 378 14.25 1.83 23.46
N ASP A 379 14.23 0.52 23.70
CA ASP A 379 13.20 -0.38 23.17
C ASP A 379 11.83 0.00 23.75
N THR A 380 11.78 0.28 25.07
CA THR A 380 10.55 0.70 25.74
C THR A 380 10.04 2.07 25.28
N ILE A 381 10.93 3.04 24.94
CA ILE A 381 10.51 4.26 24.24
C ILE A 381 9.85 3.93 22.90
N GLY A 382 10.45 3.01 22.13
CA GLY A 382 9.90 2.53 20.87
C GLY A 382 8.51 1.94 21.05
N GLU A 383 8.33 1.06 22.04
CA GLU A 383 7.06 0.40 22.35
C GLU A 383 5.96 1.40 22.73
N ILE A 384 6.21 2.33 23.66
CA ILE A 384 5.20 3.34 24.05
C ILE A 384 4.87 4.28 22.89
N THR A 385 5.85 4.56 22.02
CA THR A 385 5.62 5.36 20.81
C THR A 385 4.69 4.62 19.84
N VAL A 386 4.93 3.33 19.60
CA VAL A 386 4.04 2.48 18.79
C VAL A 386 2.64 2.42 19.41
N LEU A 387 2.53 2.23 20.73
CA LEU A 387 1.25 2.21 21.43
C LEU A 387 0.46 3.52 21.26
N GLY A 388 1.14 4.67 21.41
CA GLY A 388 0.56 5.99 21.18
C GLY A 388 0.09 6.18 19.73
N ILE A 389 0.91 5.80 18.76
CA ILE A 389 0.57 5.86 17.32
C ILE A 389 -0.65 4.99 17.03
N VAL A 390 -0.71 3.76 17.54
CA VAL A 390 -1.84 2.84 17.38
C VAL A 390 -3.10 3.46 17.95
N ALA A 391 -3.06 4.01 19.17
CA ALA A 391 -4.24 4.63 19.80
C ALA A 391 -4.77 5.83 19.00
N LEU A 392 -3.88 6.71 18.54
CA LEU A 392 -4.23 7.85 17.68
C LEU A 392 -4.81 7.39 16.34
N THR A 393 -4.23 6.34 15.74
CA THR A 393 -4.69 5.77 14.47
C THR A 393 -6.07 5.15 14.61
N VAL A 394 -6.30 4.35 15.66
CA VAL A 394 -7.61 3.78 15.97
C VAL A 394 -8.64 4.88 16.17
N TYR A 395 -8.31 5.92 16.93
CA TYR A 395 -9.18 7.09 17.08
C TYR A 395 -9.49 7.76 15.73
N ALA A 396 -8.48 7.99 14.89
CA ALA A 396 -8.66 8.62 13.58
C ALA A 396 -9.54 7.80 12.64
N LEU A 397 -9.33 6.48 12.57
CA LEU A 397 -10.12 5.55 11.77
C LEU A 397 -11.57 5.47 12.28
N LEU A 398 -11.75 5.36 13.58
CA LEU A 398 -13.09 5.25 14.17
C LEU A 398 -13.84 6.57 14.17
N ARG A 399 -13.18 7.73 14.23
CA ARG A 399 -13.85 9.04 14.20
C ARG A 399 -14.78 9.21 12.98
N ARG A 400 -14.42 8.61 11.84
CA ARG A 400 -15.19 8.61 10.58
C ARG A 400 -15.82 7.26 10.24
N PHE A 401 -15.79 6.30 11.15
CA PHE A 401 -16.38 4.98 10.94
C PHE A 401 -17.89 5.09 10.72
N ARG A 402 -18.39 4.36 9.72
CA ARG A 402 -19.82 4.22 9.44
C ARG A 402 -20.17 2.74 9.60
N PRO A 403 -20.94 2.36 10.64
CA PRO A 403 -21.28 0.96 10.84
C PRO A 403 -22.10 0.41 9.66
N PRO A 404 -21.93 -0.87 9.29
CA PRO A 404 -22.79 -1.54 8.31
C PRO A 404 -24.27 -1.39 8.68
N ARG A 405 -25.14 -1.15 7.69
CA ARG A 405 -26.58 -0.89 7.90
C ARG A 405 -27.26 -1.96 8.75
N GLU A 406 -26.87 -3.22 8.58
CA GLU A 406 -27.36 -4.39 9.32
C GLU A 406 -27.04 -4.34 10.83
N SER A 407 -25.93 -3.70 11.20
CA SER A 407 -25.46 -3.58 12.59
C SER A 407 -25.95 -2.32 13.31
N VAL A 408 -26.64 -1.41 12.60
CA VAL A 408 -27.16 -0.16 13.18
C VAL A 408 -28.35 -0.43 14.10
N GLN A 409 -29.18 -1.40 13.72
CA GLN A 409 -30.36 -1.78 14.49
C GLN A 409 -29.96 -2.63 15.70
N ALA A 410 -30.78 -2.65 16.75
CA ALA A 410 -30.50 -3.43 17.95
C ALA A 410 -30.38 -4.95 17.65
N PRO A 411 -29.65 -5.74 18.45
CA PRO A 411 -29.67 -7.20 18.35
C PRO A 411 -31.12 -7.75 18.41
N GLU A 412 -31.40 -8.85 17.71
CA GLU A 412 -32.74 -9.48 17.68
C GLU A 412 -33.29 -9.74 19.09
N GLN A 413 -32.46 -10.25 19.99
CA GLN A 413 -32.81 -10.50 21.41
C GLN A 413 -33.34 -9.26 22.13
N GLN A 414 -32.93 -8.05 21.71
CA GLN A 414 -33.39 -6.79 22.29
C GLN A 414 -34.60 -6.20 21.56
N ARG A 415 -34.92 -6.66 20.34
CA ARG A 415 -36.11 -6.23 19.59
C ARG A 415 -37.34 -7.04 19.93
N VAL A 416 -37.14 -8.30 20.32
CA VAL A 416 -38.23 -9.23 20.66
C VAL A 416 -38.85 -8.90 22.02
N ILE A 417 -38.17 -8.12 22.86
CA ILE A 417 -38.68 -7.68 24.17
C ILE A 417 -39.61 -6.46 23.96
N PRO A 418 -40.90 -6.54 24.36
CA PRO A 418 -41.84 -5.43 24.25
C PRO A 418 -41.36 -4.20 25.05
N ALA A 419 -41.53 -3.00 24.49
CA ALA A 419 -41.10 -1.74 25.13
C ALA A 419 -41.83 -1.46 26.46
N ASP A 420 -43.05 -2.00 26.62
CA ASP A 420 -43.92 -1.81 27.78
C ASP A 420 -43.77 -2.93 28.83
N LEU A 421 -42.93 -3.94 28.58
CA LEU A 421 -42.64 -4.94 29.59
C LEU A 421 -41.68 -4.32 30.60
N ASN A 422 -42.18 -4.03 31.81
CA ASN A 422 -41.40 -3.65 32.99
C ASN A 422 -40.57 -4.85 33.48
N THR A 423 -39.66 -5.28 32.62
CA THR A 423 -38.54 -6.13 33.02
C THR A 423 -37.49 -5.22 33.67
N ASP A 424 -36.66 -5.78 34.54
CA ASP A 424 -35.45 -5.11 35.07
C ASP A 424 -34.50 -4.57 33.97
N LEU A 425 -34.81 -4.84 32.69
CA LEU A 425 -34.26 -4.17 31.51
C LEU A 425 -34.99 -2.84 31.25
N ILE A 426 -35.02 -1.90 32.21
CA ILE A 426 -35.27 -0.48 31.86
C ILE A 426 -34.26 -0.17 30.76
N ASN A 427 -34.74 0.23 29.57
CA ASN A 427 -33.93 0.44 28.38
C ASN A 427 -32.73 1.34 28.76
N PRO A 428 -31.50 0.81 28.97
CA PRO A 428 -30.41 1.54 29.62
C PRO A 428 -29.87 2.71 28.78
N ARG A 429 -30.53 2.98 27.64
CA ARG A 429 -30.11 3.84 26.55
C ARG A 429 -30.69 5.25 26.65
N THR A 430 -31.80 5.43 27.35
CA THR A 430 -32.34 6.75 27.70
C THR A 430 -31.84 7.23 29.05
N ALA A 431 -31.42 6.31 29.93
CA ALA A 431 -30.85 6.63 31.22
C ALA A 431 -29.42 7.16 31.08
N LYS A 432 -29.10 8.25 31.78
CA LYS A 432 -27.73 8.81 31.88
C LYS A 432 -26.78 7.87 32.63
N ASP A 433 -27.31 6.95 33.43
CA ASP A 433 -26.60 5.89 34.15
C ASP A 433 -27.19 4.53 33.73
N SER A 434 -26.37 3.63 33.20
CA SER A 434 -26.81 2.27 32.84
C SER A 434 -26.86 1.30 34.01
N ALA A 435 -26.48 1.72 35.21
CA ALA A 435 -26.51 0.94 36.45
C ALA A 435 -27.93 0.81 37.04
N LEU A 436 -28.89 0.36 36.24
CA LEU A 436 -30.27 0.12 36.67
C LEU A 436 -30.62 -1.37 36.56
N GLY A 437 -31.58 -1.83 37.37
CA GLY A 437 -32.03 -3.22 37.41
C GLY A 437 -30.88 -4.21 37.70
N TYR A 438 -30.78 -5.28 36.92
CA TYR A 438 -29.76 -6.32 37.09
C TYR A 438 -28.29 -5.83 36.97
N MET A 439 -28.05 -4.67 36.34
CA MET A 439 -26.71 -4.08 36.24
C MET A 439 -26.27 -3.34 37.51
N GLN A 440 -27.18 -3.10 38.46
CA GLN A 440 -26.87 -2.37 39.69
C GLN A 440 -25.85 -3.10 40.59
N VAL A 441 -25.95 -4.43 40.69
CA VAL A 441 -25.01 -5.24 41.48
C VAL A 441 -23.60 -5.19 40.87
N PRO A 442 -23.38 -5.53 39.57
CA PRO A 442 -22.10 -5.33 38.92
C PRO A 442 -21.58 -3.89 39.01
N ALA A 443 -22.46 -2.88 38.90
CA ALA A 443 -22.07 -1.47 38.97
C ALA A 443 -21.50 -1.10 40.33
N THR A 444 -22.17 -1.53 41.40
CA THR A 444 -21.75 -1.26 42.77
C THR A 444 -20.41 -1.93 43.05
N LEU A 445 -20.24 -3.19 42.64
CA LEU A 445 -18.98 -3.92 42.79
C LEU A 445 -17.84 -3.25 42.01
N VAL A 446 -18.05 -2.94 40.74
CA VAL A 446 -17.03 -2.32 39.90
C VAL A 446 -16.67 -0.92 40.41
N ARG A 447 -17.64 -0.12 40.88
CA ARG A 447 -17.40 1.18 41.55
C ARG A 447 -16.53 1.03 42.80
N LEU A 448 -16.77 0.00 43.62
CA LEU A 448 -15.95 -0.28 44.81
C LEU A 448 -14.55 -0.79 44.44
N LEU A 449 -14.42 -1.52 43.34
CA LEU A 449 -13.14 -2.03 42.84
C LEU A 449 -12.24 -0.93 42.27
N LEU A 450 -12.78 0.20 41.79
CA LEU A 450 -11.96 1.28 41.20
C LEU A 450 -10.90 1.84 42.16
N PRO A 451 -11.22 2.31 43.38
CA PRO A 451 -10.21 2.81 44.31
C PRO A 451 -9.23 1.70 44.74
N ILE A 452 -9.72 0.47 44.93
CA ILE A 452 -8.86 -0.69 45.27
C ILE A 452 -7.85 -0.96 44.14
N ALA A 453 -8.32 -1.00 42.89
CA ALA A 453 -7.48 -1.18 41.72
C ALA A 453 -6.51 -0.02 41.53
N GLY A 454 -6.90 1.22 41.88
CA GLY A 454 -6.01 2.37 41.91
C GLY A 454 -4.87 2.21 42.91
N VAL A 455 -5.16 1.72 44.12
CA VAL A 455 -4.15 1.39 45.14
C VAL A 455 -3.25 0.25 44.66
N VAL A 456 -3.82 -0.81 44.08
CA VAL A 456 -3.05 -1.93 43.52
C VAL A 456 -2.15 -1.48 42.37
N ALA A 457 -2.64 -0.62 41.48
CA ALA A 457 -1.84 -0.04 40.40
C ALA A 457 -0.68 0.80 40.96
N ALA A 458 -0.93 1.64 41.97
CA ALA A 458 0.12 2.40 42.65
C ALA A 458 1.14 1.48 43.34
N TYR A 459 0.69 0.40 43.98
CA TYR A 459 1.56 -0.60 44.61
C TYR A 459 2.46 -1.32 43.58
N ILE A 460 1.89 -1.80 42.47
CA ILE A 460 2.63 -2.44 41.37
C ILE A 460 3.62 -1.47 40.73
N PHE A 461 3.24 -0.19 40.61
CA PHE A 461 4.11 0.87 40.11
C PHE A 461 5.32 1.08 41.04
N MET A 462 5.07 1.30 42.33
CA MET A 462 6.12 1.63 43.30
C MET A 462 7.11 0.48 43.54
N ARG A 463 6.65 -0.78 43.52
CA ARG A 463 7.52 -1.94 43.75
C ARG A 463 8.33 -2.39 42.53
N GLY A 464 7.98 -1.91 41.33
CA GLY A 464 8.45 -2.48 40.05
C GLY A 464 9.96 -2.54 39.89
N HIS A 465 10.71 -1.66 40.57
CA HIS A 465 12.17 -1.65 40.52
C HIS A 465 12.82 -2.85 41.24
N ASN A 466 12.15 -3.43 42.23
CA ASN A 466 12.69 -4.50 43.08
C ASN A 466 11.90 -5.79 43.01
N GLU A 467 10.62 -5.72 42.65
CA GLU A 467 9.70 -6.85 42.61
C GLU A 467 8.88 -6.83 41.31
N PRO A 468 8.18 -7.93 40.97
CA PRO A 468 7.39 -7.97 39.73
C PRO A 468 6.35 -6.85 39.65
N GLY A 469 6.38 -6.09 38.56
CA GLY A 469 5.60 -4.87 38.38
C GLY A 469 6.24 -3.88 37.40
N GLY A 470 5.93 -2.59 37.59
CA GLY A 470 6.45 -1.50 36.74
C GLY A 470 5.36 -0.64 36.11
N GLY A 471 5.78 0.39 35.36
CA GLY A 471 4.88 1.40 34.79
C GLY A 471 3.82 0.84 33.85
N PHE A 472 4.20 -0.15 33.03
CA PHE A 472 3.31 -0.73 32.02
C PHE A 472 2.14 -1.52 32.63
N VAL A 473 2.42 -2.49 33.50
CA VAL A 473 1.39 -3.32 34.16
C VAL A 473 0.49 -2.46 35.03
N ALA A 474 1.06 -1.54 35.81
CA ALA A 474 0.29 -0.61 36.64
C ALA A 474 -0.69 0.20 35.78
N GLY A 475 -0.25 0.68 34.62
CA GLY A 475 -1.08 1.41 33.67
C GLY A 475 -2.22 0.57 33.12
N LEU A 476 -1.97 -0.70 32.80
CA LEU A 476 -3.01 -1.64 32.36
C LEU A 476 -4.02 -1.94 33.46
N VAL A 477 -3.60 -2.18 34.70
CA VAL A 477 -4.50 -2.46 35.83
C VAL A 477 -5.45 -1.29 36.06
N LEU A 478 -4.94 -0.05 36.08
CA LEU A 478 -5.79 1.13 36.18
C LEU A 478 -6.71 1.27 34.96
N SER A 479 -6.20 0.99 33.76
CA SER A 479 -7.00 1.02 32.53
C SER A 479 -8.14 0.01 32.57
N ILE A 480 -7.92 -1.21 33.06
CA ILE A 480 -8.94 -2.25 33.22
C ILE A 480 -10.03 -1.79 34.19
N ALA A 481 -9.65 -1.22 35.32
CA ALA A 481 -10.62 -0.71 36.29
C ALA A 481 -11.49 0.40 35.70
N LEU A 482 -10.90 1.32 34.94
CA LEU A 482 -11.63 2.37 34.23
C LEU A 482 -12.48 1.81 33.08
N LEU A 483 -11.96 0.86 32.30
CA LEU A 483 -12.69 0.14 31.25
C LEU A 483 -13.96 -0.53 31.81
N ALA A 484 -13.84 -1.19 32.96
CA ALA A 484 -14.98 -1.80 33.64
C ALA A 484 -16.04 -0.76 34.02
N GLN A 485 -15.64 0.45 34.46
CA GLN A 485 -16.60 1.54 34.69
C GLN A 485 -17.36 1.94 33.42
N TYR A 486 -16.65 2.09 32.30
CA TYR A 486 -17.28 2.42 31.01
C TYR A 486 -18.27 1.33 30.55
N MET A 487 -17.96 0.06 30.82
CA MET A 487 -18.85 -1.05 30.48
C MET A 487 -20.14 -1.07 31.31
N VAL A 488 -20.03 -0.74 32.61
CA VAL A 488 -21.14 -0.94 33.55
C VAL A 488 -21.97 0.33 33.77
N ALA A 489 -21.34 1.49 33.93
CA ALA A 489 -22.02 2.77 34.16
C ALA A 489 -22.34 3.54 32.87
N GLY A 490 -21.72 3.14 31.75
CA GLY A 490 -21.91 3.77 30.44
C GLY A 490 -21.05 5.02 30.24
N THR A 491 -20.84 5.38 28.97
CA THR A 491 -19.93 6.47 28.56
C THR A 491 -20.33 7.83 29.11
N GLN A 492 -21.63 8.17 29.06
CA GLN A 492 -22.11 9.48 29.51
C GLN A 492 -21.88 9.71 31.00
N TRP A 493 -22.08 8.67 31.82
CA TRP A 493 -21.89 8.75 33.26
C TRP A 493 -20.42 8.95 33.62
N VAL A 494 -19.52 8.18 32.97
CA VAL A 494 -18.09 8.22 33.22
C VAL A 494 -17.50 9.55 32.77
N GLU A 495 -17.79 10.02 31.55
CA GLU A 495 -17.26 11.28 31.03
C GLU A 495 -17.81 12.52 31.78
N ALA A 496 -19.01 12.43 32.35
CA ALA A 496 -19.55 13.50 33.20
C ALA A 496 -18.81 13.63 34.55
N ARG A 497 -18.18 12.56 35.04
CA ARG A 497 -17.47 12.53 36.34
C ARG A 497 -15.96 12.56 36.21
N PHE A 498 -15.44 11.98 35.14
CA PHE A 498 -14.02 11.88 34.85
C PHE A 498 -13.69 12.71 33.61
N GLN A 499 -13.08 13.87 33.83
CA GLN A 499 -12.55 14.74 32.76
C GLN A 499 -11.22 14.19 32.23
N LEU A 500 -11.24 12.99 31.65
CA LEU A 500 -10.03 12.30 31.18
C LEU A 500 -9.56 12.90 29.86
N GLN A 501 -8.54 13.75 29.93
CA GLN A 501 -7.88 14.33 28.75
C GLN A 501 -6.88 13.33 28.15
N VAL A 502 -7.38 12.17 27.70
CA VAL A 502 -6.56 10.98 27.32
C VAL A 502 -5.45 11.28 26.31
N ILE A 503 -5.66 12.22 25.37
CA ILE A 503 -4.63 12.63 24.40
C ILE A 503 -3.47 13.37 25.11
N ARG A 504 -3.78 14.18 26.13
CA ARG A 504 -2.75 14.85 26.96
C ARG A 504 -1.99 13.85 27.82
N TRP A 505 -2.64 12.79 28.30
CA TRP A 505 -1.94 11.72 29.03
C TRP A 505 -0.87 11.04 28.16
N ILE A 506 -1.20 10.75 26.89
CA ILE A 506 -0.22 10.22 25.93
C ILE A 506 0.91 11.24 25.70
N GLY A 507 0.57 12.50 25.44
CA GLY A 507 1.56 13.55 25.18
C GLY A 507 2.50 13.81 26.37
N VAL A 508 1.93 13.98 27.57
CA VAL A 508 2.68 14.20 28.81
C VAL A 508 3.53 12.98 29.15
N GLY A 509 3.00 11.76 29.01
CA GLY A 509 3.76 10.55 29.29
C GLY A 509 4.96 10.39 28.37
N TRP A 510 4.78 10.66 27.07
CA TRP A 510 5.88 10.63 26.11
C TRP A 510 6.91 11.74 26.37
N LEU A 511 6.45 12.96 26.66
CA LEU A 511 7.34 14.07 27.04
C LEU A 511 8.12 13.77 28.32
N LEU A 512 7.52 13.07 29.29
CA LEU A 512 8.18 12.69 30.54
C LEU A 512 9.27 11.63 30.29
N ALA A 513 8.99 10.63 29.47
CA ALA A 513 9.99 9.64 29.05
C ALA A 513 11.16 10.30 28.30
N LEU A 514 10.85 11.21 27.37
CA LEU A 514 11.86 11.98 26.64
C LEU A 514 12.67 12.89 27.57
N ALA A 515 12.00 13.63 28.46
CA ALA A 515 12.64 14.52 29.41
C ALA A 515 13.57 13.77 30.36
N THR A 516 13.22 12.54 30.75
CA THR A 516 14.09 11.69 31.57
C THR A 516 15.39 11.37 30.84
N GLY A 517 15.33 11.00 29.56
CA GLY A 517 16.53 10.75 28.74
C GLY A 517 17.30 12.03 28.36
N LEU A 518 16.62 13.14 28.11
CA LEU A 518 17.27 14.43 27.88
C LEU A 518 17.94 14.95 29.17
N GLY A 519 17.39 14.63 30.34
CA GLY A 519 17.97 14.93 31.63
C GLY A 519 19.34 14.27 31.79
N SER A 520 19.51 13.00 31.42
CA SER A 520 20.82 12.34 31.50
C SER A 520 21.86 13.02 30.59
N LEU A 521 21.47 13.42 29.37
CA LEU A 521 22.32 14.19 28.45
C LEU A 521 22.73 15.54 29.04
N TRP A 522 21.80 16.24 29.70
CA TRP A 522 22.08 17.52 30.35
C TRP A 522 23.17 17.40 31.42
N PHE A 523 23.20 16.28 32.15
CA PHE A 523 24.22 15.99 33.16
C PHE A 523 25.50 15.35 32.57
N GLY A 524 25.64 15.29 31.24
CA GLY A 524 26.84 14.79 30.56
C GLY A 524 26.90 13.25 30.41
N TYR A 525 25.82 12.54 30.71
CA TYR A 525 25.72 11.09 30.53
C TYR A 525 25.05 10.76 29.19
N PRO A 526 25.25 9.55 28.64
CA PRO A 526 24.48 9.09 27.48
C PRO A 526 22.96 9.18 27.70
N PHE A 527 22.22 9.23 26.61
CA PHE A 527 20.75 9.28 26.64
C PHE A 527 20.17 8.05 27.36
N LEU A 528 19.24 8.28 28.30
CA LEU A 528 18.60 7.25 29.14
C LEU A 528 19.54 6.49 30.09
N THR A 529 20.62 7.12 30.55
CA THR A 529 21.39 6.58 31.68
C THR A 529 20.63 6.81 32.99
N THR A 530 20.33 5.73 33.72
CA THR A 530 19.67 5.82 35.03
C THR A 530 20.64 6.19 36.14
N HIS A 531 20.18 7.01 37.09
CA HIS A 531 20.88 7.26 38.33
C HIS A 531 19.89 7.18 39.49
N ALA A 532 20.34 6.68 40.65
CA ALA A 532 19.53 6.66 41.86
C ALA A 532 19.87 7.81 42.80
N MET A 533 18.84 8.42 43.39
CA MET A 533 18.97 9.37 44.49
C MET A 533 18.35 8.77 45.75
N HIS A 534 19.00 8.96 46.89
CA HIS A 534 18.46 8.58 48.20
C HIS A 534 17.88 9.84 48.84
N VAL A 535 16.56 9.86 49.02
CA VAL A 535 15.82 11.01 49.57
C VAL A 535 15.34 10.65 50.96
N THR A 536 15.73 11.43 51.97
CA THR A 536 15.22 11.28 53.34
C THR A 536 13.90 12.03 53.50
N LEU A 537 12.79 11.29 53.54
CA LEU A 537 11.47 11.87 53.76
C LEU A 537 11.14 11.88 55.27
N PRO A 538 10.66 13.01 55.84
CA PRO A 538 10.21 13.03 57.22
C PRO A 538 9.04 12.03 57.37
N LEU A 539 9.09 11.18 58.40
CA LEU A 539 8.16 10.08 58.74
C LEU A 539 8.37 8.73 58.00
N VAL A 540 8.94 8.72 56.79
CA VAL A 540 9.08 7.49 55.98
C VAL A 540 10.50 6.92 56.01
N GLY A 541 11.51 7.74 56.27
CA GLY A 541 12.93 7.36 56.29
C GLY A 541 13.60 7.58 54.93
N GLU A 542 14.70 6.85 54.68
CA GLU A 542 15.40 6.90 53.39
C GLU A 542 14.61 6.16 52.30
N VAL A 543 14.31 6.88 51.22
CA VAL A 543 13.64 6.35 50.04
C VAL A 543 14.59 6.37 48.85
N HIS A 544 14.78 5.21 48.25
CA HIS A 544 15.54 5.05 47.02
C HIS A 544 14.65 5.46 45.83
N VAL A 545 15.03 6.54 45.14
CA VAL A 545 14.31 7.08 43.99
C VAL A 545 15.21 7.03 42.75
N PRO A 546 15.09 5.97 41.93
CA PRO A 546 15.72 5.91 40.61
C PRO A 546 15.14 6.97 39.67
N SER A 547 15.97 7.58 38.83
CA SER A 547 15.48 8.41 37.72
C SER A 547 14.58 7.61 36.76
N ALA A 548 14.78 6.29 36.70
CA ALA A 548 13.91 5.35 35.99
C ALA A 548 12.43 5.39 36.45
N THR A 549 12.12 5.82 37.68
CA THR A 549 10.74 5.98 38.13
C THR A 549 9.99 7.06 37.33
N PHE A 550 10.68 8.12 36.89
CA PHE A 550 10.06 9.14 36.03
C PHE A 550 9.81 8.60 34.61
N PHE A 551 10.73 7.78 34.11
CA PHE A 551 10.54 7.06 32.86
C PHE A 551 9.32 6.13 32.92
N ASP A 552 9.23 5.32 33.97
CA ASP A 552 8.08 4.43 34.25
C ASP A 552 6.77 5.20 34.40
N ALA A 553 6.78 6.38 35.03
CA ALA A 553 5.61 7.26 35.11
C ALA A 553 5.17 7.73 33.72
N GLY A 554 6.12 7.98 32.82
CA GLY A 554 5.87 8.29 31.41
C GLY A 554 5.19 7.12 30.69
N VAL A 555 5.75 5.91 30.85
CA VAL A 555 5.18 4.67 30.31
C VAL A 555 3.75 4.45 30.82
N PHE A 556 3.55 4.55 32.13
CA PHE A 556 2.24 4.44 32.78
C PHE A 556 1.21 5.39 32.16
N ALA A 557 1.57 6.67 32.00
CA ALA A 557 0.67 7.68 31.46
C ALA A 557 0.30 7.41 29.99
N VAL A 558 1.27 6.97 29.17
CA VAL A 558 1.01 6.58 27.77
C VAL A 558 0.08 5.36 27.72
N VAL A 559 0.33 4.32 28.51
CA VAL A 559 -0.49 3.09 28.53
C VAL A 559 -1.93 3.38 28.93
N VAL A 560 -2.14 4.18 29.98
CA VAL A 560 -3.47 4.59 30.43
C VAL A 560 -4.16 5.44 29.36
N GLY A 561 -3.47 6.46 28.85
CA GLY A 561 -4.01 7.35 27.82
C GLY A 561 -4.37 6.62 26.53
N ALA A 562 -3.51 5.73 26.05
CA ALA A 562 -3.70 4.96 24.82
C ALA A 562 -4.88 3.99 24.93
N THR A 563 -4.93 3.20 26.00
CA THR A 563 -6.00 2.21 26.24
C THR A 563 -7.36 2.90 26.33
N LEU A 564 -7.45 4.00 27.09
CA LEU A 564 -8.70 4.77 27.23
C LEU A 564 -9.08 5.51 25.94
N LEU A 565 -8.12 5.97 25.14
CA LEU A 565 -8.41 6.59 23.85
C LEU A 565 -9.02 5.57 22.87
N ILE A 566 -8.49 4.36 22.81
CA ILE A 566 -9.04 3.27 22.00
C ILE A 566 -10.47 2.94 22.45
N LEU A 567 -10.68 2.80 23.77
CA LEU A 567 -12.00 2.56 24.34
C LEU A 567 -13.00 3.65 23.98
N THR A 568 -12.67 4.91 24.28
CA THR A 568 -13.56 6.04 24.04
C THR A 568 -13.90 6.13 22.55
N ALA A 569 -12.94 5.89 21.65
CA ALA A 569 -13.20 5.84 20.21
C ALA A 569 -14.25 4.79 19.81
N LEU A 570 -14.16 3.58 20.37
CA LEU A 570 -15.14 2.49 20.16
C LEU A 570 -16.49 2.79 20.81
N ALA A 571 -16.48 3.26 22.06
CA ALA A 571 -17.68 3.50 22.83
C ALA A 571 -18.53 4.65 22.25
N HIS A 572 -17.90 5.70 21.73
CA HIS A 572 -18.59 6.80 21.03
C HIS A 572 -19.34 6.35 19.76
N GLN A 573 -18.90 5.28 19.09
CA GLN A 573 -19.64 4.73 17.94
C GLN A 573 -21.02 4.25 18.36
N SER A 574 -21.12 3.65 19.55
CA SER A 574 -22.37 3.08 20.05
C SER A 574 -23.43 4.16 20.29
N LEU A 575 -23.01 5.33 20.77
CA LEU A 575 -23.88 6.49 20.99
C LEU A 575 -24.33 7.14 19.68
N ARG A 576 -23.42 7.32 18.71
CA ARG A 576 -23.72 7.99 17.43
C ARG A 576 -24.69 7.20 16.55
N ALA A 577 -24.50 5.88 16.47
CA ALA A 577 -25.41 5.00 15.73
C ALA A 577 -26.84 5.07 16.27
N HIS A 578 -26.98 5.08 17.60
CA HIS A 578 -28.28 5.14 18.26
C HIS A 578 -29.02 6.47 18.02
N ARG A 579 -28.33 7.62 18.17
CA ARG A 579 -28.93 8.95 17.85
C ARG A 579 -29.44 9.02 16.41
N THR A 580 -28.70 8.43 15.47
CA THR A 580 -29.09 8.40 14.05
C THR A 580 -30.32 7.51 13.83
N ALA A 581 -30.40 6.36 14.50
CA ALA A 581 -31.56 5.47 14.44
C ALA A 581 -32.83 6.14 15.01
N LEU A 582 -32.74 6.82 16.16
CA LEU A 582 -33.85 7.56 16.76
C LEU A 582 -34.34 8.69 15.86
N LYS A 583 -33.43 9.49 15.27
CA LYS A 583 -33.80 10.53 14.30
C LYS A 583 -34.52 9.95 13.09
N LYS A 584 -34.10 8.78 12.61
CA LYS A 584 -34.74 8.11 11.47
C LYS A 584 -36.12 7.55 11.83
N ALA A 585 -36.28 6.98 13.03
CA ALA A 585 -37.58 6.53 13.53
C ALA A 585 -38.56 7.69 13.72
N ALA A 586 -38.11 8.80 14.31
CA ALA A 586 -38.91 10.02 14.45
C ALA A 586 -39.30 10.61 13.08
N ALA A 587 -38.39 10.63 12.11
CA ALA A 587 -38.69 11.07 10.74
C ALA A 587 -39.68 10.14 10.01
N HIS A 588 -39.68 8.84 10.32
CA HIS A 588 -40.65 7.88 9.77
C HIS A 588 -42.03 8.01 10.41
N ALA A 589 -42.09 8.29 11.71
CA ALA A 589 -43.33 8.56 12.43
C ALA A 589 -43.96 9.92 12.08
N ALA A 590 -43.13 10.90 11.68
CA ALA A 590 -43.55 12.23 11.24
C ALA A 590 -43.88 12.31 9.74
N ALA A 591 -43.64 11.25 8.97
CA ALA A 591 -44.07 11.20 7.57
C ALA A 591 -45.60 11.05 7.54
N PRO A 592 -46.35 11.97 6.89
CA PRO A 592 -47.80 11.82 6.79
C PRO A 592 -48.11 10.48 6.11
N GLN A 593 -49.00 9.70 6.72
CA GLN A 593 -49.58 8.52 6.08
C GLN A 593 -50.30 9.02 4.83
N GLY A 594 -49.65 8.89 3.68
CA GLY A 594 -50.24 9.23 2.39
C GLY A 594 -51.54 8.47 2.25
N GLU A 595 -52.61 9.22 2.01
CA GLU A 595 -53.95 8.75 1.72
C GLU A 595 -53.91 7.51 0.83
N GLY A 596 -54.62 6.47 1.26
CA GLY A 596 -54.85 5.30 0.45
C GLY A 596 -55.51 5.72 -0.85
N LYS A 597 -54.79 5.60 -1.96
CA LYS A 597 -55.41 5.50 -3.27
C LYS A 597 -56.16 4.16 -3.31
N GLN A 598 -57.46 4.24 -3.09
CA GLN A 598 -58.40 3.40 -3.82
C GLN A 598 -58.31 3.82 -5.29
N ASP A 599 -57.78 2.92 -6.11
CA ASP A 599 -58.20 2.63 -7.49
C ASP A 599 -57.43 1.40 -7.99
#